data_AF-A0A4Q5REM6-F1
#
_entry.id   AF-A0A4Q5REM6-F1
#
_cell.length_a   1.000
_cell.length_b   1.000
_cell.length_c   1.000
_cell.angle_alpha   90.00
_cell.angle_beta   90.00
_cell.angle_gamma   90.00
#
_symmetry.space_group_name_H-M   'P 1'
#
loop_
_entity.id
_entity.type
_entity.pdbx_description
1 polymer ?
#
loop_
_entity_poly.entity_id
_entity_poly.type
_entity_poly.pdbx_seq_one_letter_code
_entity_poly.pdbx_strand_id
1 'polypeptide(L)'
;MSVWKSIAKVGYPKMFHYCHLLAAISVCFGLLVGCSEKYEKAGRLTNQDIGNFVGEMSDLMLHDVTSPPLAARFFGYTFLSGYEIVSQHDSIYQKLAGRLNEYPVLSRPDSIKGYDYRLAAILAMIGTASKMQPSGKLLEKYRDRLLETCRTRGYRQDEIDASLNYAAAISKRILQYARSDRYNRISNFARYSPVDTEGSW
;
A
#
# COMPACT_ATOMS: atom_id res chain seq x y z
N MET A 1 62.52 73.69 22.49
CA MET A 1 62.72 72.63 21.47
C MET A 1 62.29 71.32 22.07
N SER A 2 61.01 70.98 21.91
CA SER A 2 60.34 69.93 22.66
C SER A 2 59.62 68.97 21.73
N VAL A 3 59.56 67.73 22.22
CA VAL A 3 58.59 66.67 21.97
C VAL A 3 58.79 65.79 20.72
N TRP A 4 58.58 64.50 20.97
CA TRP A 4 58.36 63.38 20.04
C TRP A 4 59.54 62.45 19.76
N LYS A 5 59.99 61.79 20.85
CA LYS A 5 60.21 60.33 20.85
C LYS A 5 58.85 59.61 20.73
N SER A 6 58.88 58.38 20.21
CA SER A 6 57.75 57.43 20.09
C SER A 6 56.92 57.69 18.83
N ILE A 7 56.71 56.76 17.90
CA ILE A 7 56.22 55.39 18.07
C ILE A 7 56.71 54.56 16.87
N ALA A 8 57.60 53.59 17.12
CA ALA A 8 57.84 52.45 16.25
C ALA A 8 57.66 51.21 17.12
N LYS A 9 56.51 50.53 16.94
CA LYS A 9 56.20 49.13 17.29
C LYS A 9 54.70 49.00 17.60
N VAL A 10 53.91 48.66 16.59
CA VAL A 10 52.72 47.83 16.80
C VAL A 10 52.70 46.79 15.68
N GLY A 11 53.00 45.55 16.06
CA GLY A 11 52.97 44.41 15.17
C GLY A 11 51.53 43.96 14.91
N TYR A 12 51.23 43.64 13.66
CA TYR A 12 50.00 42.97 13.25
C TYR A 12 50.31 41.57 12.68
N PRO A 13 50.60 40.54 13.51
CA PRO A 13 50.77 39.18 13.00
C PRO A 13 49.46 38.35 13.03
N LYS A 14 48.37 38.87 13.62
CA LYS A 14 47.18 38.04 13.92
C LYS A 14 46.07 38.06 12.87
N MET A 15 46.09 38.97 11.89
CA MET A 15 44.96 39.14 10.97
C MET A 15 44.93 38.10 9.83
N PHE A 16 46.07 37.51 9.47
CA PHE A 16 46.15 36.49 8.41
C PHE A 16 45.66 35.09 8.85
N HIS A 17 45.77 34.76 10.14
CA HIS A 17 45.35 33.44 10.66
C HIS A 17 43.83 33.27 10.76
N TYR A 18 43.08 34.35 11.02
CA TYR A 18 41.62 34.28 11.09
C TYR A 18 40.95 34.11 9.72
N CYS A 19 41.60 34.58 8.64
CA CYS A 19 41.08 34.45 7.28
C CYS A 19 41.11 32.99 6.79
N HIS A 20 42.17 32.23 7.13
CA HIS A 20 42.26 30.80 6.84
C HIS A 20 41.31 29.95 7.71
N LEU A 21 41.08 30.34 8.97
CA LEU A 21 40.13 29.65 9.84
C LEU A 21 38.66 29.84 9.40
N LEU A 22 38.29 31.03 8.95
CA LEU A 22 36.93 31.32 8.47
C LEU A 22 36.65 30.66 7.10
N ALA A 23 37.64 30.59 6.21
CA ALA A 23 37.53 29.85 4.96
C ALA A 23 37.38 28.32 5.19
N ALA A 24 38.08 27.76 6.16
CA ALA A 24 37.99 26.34 6.49
C ALA A 24 36.62 25.94 7.08
N ILE A 25 35.99 26.80 7.88
CA ILE A 25 34.65 26.55 8.44
C ILE A 25 33.57 26.62 7.35
N SER A 26 33.71 27.50 6.36
CA SER A 26 32.79 27.59 5.22
C SER A 26 32.87 26.38 4.28
N VAL A 27 34.03 25.73 4.17
CA VAL A 27 34.21 24.50 3.38
C VAL A 27 33.63 23.28 4.11
N CYS A 28 33.68 23.25 5.45
CA CYS A 28 33.07 22.17 6.23
C CYS A 28 31.54 22.22 6.29
N PHE A 29 30.91 23.40 6.20
CA PHE A 29 29.44 23.51 6.20
C PHE A 29 28.79 23.11 4.87
N GLY A 30 29.55 23.16 3.77
CA GLY A 30 29.08 22.72 2.43
C GLY A 30 29.01 21.21 2.25
N LEU A 31 29.64 20.41 3.13
CA LEU A 31 29.68 18.95 3.03
C LEU A 31 28.54 18.23 3.77
N LEU A 32 27.68 18.95 4.50
CA LEU A 32 26.57 18.34 5.27
C LEU A 32 25.19 18.47 4.60
N VAL A 33 25.06 19.13 3.45
CA VAL A 33 23.75 19.38 2.78
C VAL A 33 23.55 18.51 1.52
N GLY A 34 24.35 17.44 1.36
CA GLY A 34 24.51 16.76 0.07
C GLY A 34 23.94 15.35 -0.09
N CYS A 35 23.29 14.74 0.91
CA CYS A 35 22.73 13.39 0.78
C CYS A 35 21.21 13.39 1.05
N SER A 36 20.42 13.83 0.07
CA SER A 36 19.11 13.21 -0.10
C SER A 36 19.37 11.84 -0.72
N GLU A 37 19.54 10.80 0.11
CA GLU A 37 19.57 9.43 -0.39
C GLU A 37 18.30 9.22 -1.21
N LYS A 38 18.46 9.12 -2.53
CA LYS A 38 17.47 8.46 -3.37
C LYS A 38 17.51 6.99 -2.95
N TYR A 39 16.76 6.67 -1.88
CA TYR A 39 16.36 5.31 -1.55
C TYR A 39 15.57 4.78 -2.76
N GLU A 40 16.28 4.23 -3.74
CA GLU A 40 15.64 3.28 -4.61
C GLU A 40 15.20 2.12 -3.73
N LYS A 41 13.89 1.89 -3.78
CA LYS A 41 13.07 1.19 -2.79
C LYS A 41 13.26 -0.34 -2.93
N ALA A 42 14.51 -0.82 -2.86
CA ALA A 42 14.88 -2.23 -2.85
C ALA A 42 14.20 -2.91 -1.64
N GLY A 43 13.12 -3.64 -1.89
CA GLY A 43 12.27 -4.25 -0.85
C GLY A 43 10.78 -3.95 -0.96
N ARG A 44 10.35 -3.07 -1.87
CA ARG A 44 8.91 -2.83 -2.06
C ARG A 44 8.20 -3.97 -2.74
N LEU A 45 6.89 -4.04 -2.49
CA LEU A 45 6.05 -5.06 -3.07
C LEU A 45 5.93 -4.84 -4.58
N THR A 46 5.82 -5.96 -5.29
CA THR A 46 5.79 -6.07 -6.74
C THR A 46 4.55 -6.86 -7.18
N ASN A 47 4.37 -6.98 -8.51
CA ASN A 47 3.34 -7.86 -9.07
C ASN A 47 3.54 -9.33 -8.69
N GLN A 48 4.77 -9.77 -8.35
CA GLN A 48 5.00 -11.13 -7.86
C GLN A 48 4.27 -11.37 -6.54
N ASP A 49 4.24 -10.38 -5.63
CA ASP A 49 3.55 -10.53 -4.35
C ASP A 49 2.02 -10.63 -4.53
N ILE A 50 1.46 -9.97 -5.56
CA ILE A 50 0.07 -10.17 -6.00
C ILE A 50 -0.14 -11.61 -6.49
N GLY A 51 0.75 -12.10 -7.35
CA GLY A 51 0.69 -13.48 -7.86
C GLY A 51 0.72 -14.53 -6.75
N ASN A 52 1.59 -14.33 -5.74
CA ASN A 52 1.68 -15.20 -4.58
C ASN A 52 0.35 -15.22 -3.78
N PHE A 53 -0.26 -14.05 -3.56
CA PHE A 53 -1.56 -13.96 -2.89
C PHE A 53 -2.68 -14.64 -3.70
N VAL A 54 -2.69 -14.47 -5.02
CA VAL A 54 -3.67 -15.12 -5.91
C VAL A 54 -3.54 -16.65 -5.85
N GLY A 55 -2.31 -17.17 -5.76
CA GLY A 55 -2.04 -18.59 -5.50
C GLY A 55 -2.67 -19.06 -4.18
N GLU A 56 -2.39 -18.37 -3.07
CA GLU A 56 -2.94 -18.72 -1.76
C GLU A 56 -4.47 -18.64 -1.71
N MET A 57 -5.06 -17.66 -2.39
CA MET A 57 -6.51 -17.56 -2.54
C MET A 57 -7.09 -18.72 -3.35
N SER A 58 -6.39 -19.16 -4.41
CA SER A 58 -6.79 -20.29 -5.25
C SER A 58 -6.72 -21.61 -4.49
N ASP A 59 -5.64 -21.83 -3.74
CA ASP A 59 -5.48 -23.00 -2.87
C ASP A 59 -6.57 -23.04 -1.79
N LEU A 60 -6.94 -21.87 -1.24
CA LEU A 60 -8.05 -21.77 -0.31
C LEU A 60 -9.40 -22.15 -0.97
N MET A 61 -9.64 -21.72 -2.21
CA MET A 61 -10.86 -22.09 -2.93
C MET A 61 -10.95 -23.58 -3.24
N LEU A 62 -9.80 -24.22 -3.52
CA LEU A 62 -9.71 -25.67 -3.67
C LEU A 62 -10.04 -26.37 -2.34
N HIS A 63 -9.42 -25.92 -1.25
CA HIS A 63 -9.71 -26.43 0.10
C HIS A 63 -11.20 -26.30 0.47
N ASP A 64 -11.83 -25.18 0.11
CA ASP A 64 -13.24 -24.90 0.39
C ASP A 64 -14.23 -25.54 -0.62
N VAL A 65 -13.73 -26.29 -1.61
CA VAL A 65 -14.54 -26.90 -2.69
C VAL A 65 -15.44 -25.85 -3.36
N THR A 66 -14.84 -24.70 -3.69
CA THR A 66 -15.56 -23.55 -4.25
C THR A 66 -15.94 -23.83 -5.71
N SER A 67 -17.23 -23.69 -6.05
CA SER A 67 -17.69 -23.88 -7.43
C SER A 67 -17.16 -22.77 -8.36
N PRO A 68 -16.99 -23.04 -9.66
CA PRO A 68 -16.48 -22.05 -10.62
C PRO A 68 -17.21 -20.68 -10.61
N PRO A 69 -18.55 -20.58 -10.61
CA PRO A 69 -19.22 -19.27 -10.56
C PRO A 69 -19.01 -18.54 -9.22
N LEU A 70 -18.89 -19.26 -8.10
CA LEU A 70 -18.61 -18.67 -6.80
C LEU A 70 -17.16 -18.16 -6.72
N ALA A 71 -16.21 -18.90 -7.30
CA ALA A 71 -14.81 -18.47 -7.41
C ALA A 71 -14.69 -17.16 -8.21
N ALA A 72 -15.40 -17.04 -9.33
CA ALA A 72 -15.45 -15.81 -10.11
C ALA A 72 -15.94 -14.61 -9.28
N ARG A 73 -16.97 -14.82 -8.44
CA ARG A 73 -17.46 -13.79 -7.51
C ARG A 73 -16.39 -13.39 -6.49
N PHE A 74 -15.71 -14.35 -5.87
CA PHE A 74 -14.65 -14.05 -4.90
C PHE A 74 -13.50 -13.27 -5.52
N PHE A 75 -12.99 -13.71 -6.67
CA PHE A 75 -11.94 -12.98 -7.39
C PHE A 75 -12.39 -11.58 -7.79
N GLY A 76 -13.59 -11.43 -8.34
CA GLY A 76 -14.12 -10.15 -8.80
C GLY A 76 -14.04 -9.06 -7.73
N TYR A 77 -14.64 -9.29 -6.56
CA TYR A 77 -14.60 -8.31 -5.47
C TYR A 77 -13.22 -8.16 -4.84
N THR A 78 -12.44 -9.23 -4.77
CA THR A 78 -11.07 -9.18 -4.25
C THR A 78 -10.21 -8.23 -5.09
N PHE A 79 -10.16 -8.43 -6.40
CA PHE A 79 -9.40 -7.55 -7.31
C PHE A 79 -9.98 -6.14 -7.38
N LEU A 80 -11.30 -5.99 -7.28
CA LEU A 80 -11.93 -4.67 -7.23
C LEU A 80 -11.39 -3.83 -6.06
N SER A 81 -11.19 -4.43 -4.89
CA SER A 81 -10.64 -3.71 -3.73
C SER A 81 -9.19 -3.25 -3.91
N GLY A 82 -8.34 -4.08 -4.51
CA GLY A 82 -6.96 -3.70 -4.83
C GLY A 82 -6.90 -2.64 -5.94
N TYR A 83 -7.70 -2.82 -7.00
CA TYR A 83 -7.79 -1.88 -8.12
C TYR A 83 -8.23 -0.49 -7.66
N GLU A 84 -9.23 -0.41 -6.78
CA GLU A 84 -9.72 0.87 -6.27
C GLU A 84 -8.58 1.69 -5.65
N ILE A 85 -7.74 1.08 -4.81
CA ILE A 85 -6.59 1.75 -4.20
C ILE A 85 -5.57 2.20 -5.26
N VAL A 86 -5.27 1.34 -6.24
CA VAL A 86 -4.31 1.65 -7.31
C VAL A 86 -4.81 2.82 -8.16
N SER A 87 -6.08 2.81 -8.58
CA SER A 87 -6.68 3.85 -9.41
C SER A 87 -6.81 5.22 -8.72
N GLN A 88 -6.80 5.24 -7.39
CA GLN A 88 -6.73 6.49 -6.61
C GLN A 88 -5.32 7.05 -6.49
N HIS A 89 -4.29 6.25 -6.76
CA HIS A 89 -2.89 6.66 -6.66
C HIS A 89 -2.24 6.96 -8.02
N ASP A 90 -2.65 6.24 -9.06
CA ASP A 90 -2.10 6.36 -10.40
C ASP A 90 -3.19 6.71 -11.41
N SER A 91 -3.09 7.92 -11.99
CA SER A 91 -4.07 8.49 -12.90
C SER A 91 -4.14 7.80 -14.27
N ILE A 92 -3.17 6.92 -14.58
CA ILE A 92 -3.22 6.10 -15.80
C ILE A 92 -4.41 5.12 -15.72
N TYR A 93 -4.79 4.70 -14.50
CA TYR A 93 -5.91 3.80 -14.30
C TYR A 93 -7.22 4.57 -14.16
N GLN A 94 -8.25 4.07 -14.84
CA GLN A 94 -9.55 4.70 -14.87
C GLN A 94 -10.37 4.35 -13.63
N LYS A 95 -11.06 5.32 -13.05
CA LYS A 95 -11.99 5.06 -11.93
C LYS A 95 -13.16 4.20 -12.41
N LEU A 96 -13.61 3.28 -11.56
CA LEU A 96 -14.73 2.36 -11.86
C LEU A 96 -16.11 2.90 -11.43
N ALA A 97 -16.13 3.95 -10.60
CA ALA A 97 -17.36 4.66 -10.26
C ALA A 97 -18.04 5.19 -11.53
N GLY A 98 -19.33 4.87 -11.67
CA GLY A 98 -20.12 5.20 -12.87
C GLY A 98 -19.93 4.26 -14.06
N ARG A 99 -19.14 3.18 -13.91
CA ARG A 99 -18.95 2.15 -14.96
C ARG A 99 -19.48 0.78 -14.57
N LEU A 100 -19.29 0.42 -13.31
CA LEU A 100 -19.86 -0.78 -12.74
C LEU A 100 -21.25 -0.48 -12.16
N ASN A 101 -22.16 -1.44 -12.29
CA ASN A 101 -23.54 -1.32 -11.82
C ASN A 101 -23.58 -0.95 -10.34
N GLU A 102 -24.16 0.21 -10.03
CA GLU A 102 -24.35 0.72 -8.66
C GLU A 102 -23.05 0.80 -7.84
N TYR A 103 -21.88 0.84 -8.49
CA TYR A 103 -20.60 0.88 -7.79
C TYR A 103 -20.42 2.24 -7.09
N PRO A 104 -20.19 2.24 -5.77
CA PRO A 104 -20.12 3.48 -5.00
C PRO A 104 -18.88 4.30 -5.38
N VAL A 105 -18.95 5.61 -5.17
CA VAL A 105 -17.76 6.46 -5.18
C VAL A 105 -16.98 6.16 -3.90
N LEU A 106 -15.81 5.55 -4.06
CA LEU A 106 -14.91 5.22 -2.96
C LEU A 106 -13.74 6.20 -2.92
N SER A 107 -13.31 6.56 -1.72
CA SER A 107 -12.15 7.41 -1.51
C SER A 107 -11.43 7.05 -0.21
N ARG A 108 -10.11 7.20 -0.22
CA ARG A 108 -9.29 7.18 0.99
C ARG A 108 -9.73 8.33 1.93
N PRO A 109 -9.96 8.08 3.22
CA PRO A 109 -10.10 9.15 4.20
C PRO A 109 -8.87 10.08 4.20
N ASP A 110 -9.11 11.40 4.25
CA ASP A 110 -8.01 12.38 4.17
C ASP A 110 -7.02 12.32 5.33
N SER A 111 -7.46 11.81 6.47
CA SER A 111 -6.62 11.59 7.66
C SER A 111 -5.55 10.52 7.46
N ILE A 112 -5.67 9.63 6.46
CA ILE A 112 -4.70 8.57 6.22
C ILE A 112 -3.60 9.08 5.30
N LYS A 113 -2.39 9.23 5.87
CA LYS A 113 -1.17 9.68 5.18
C LYS A 113 -0.02 8.72 5.47
N GLY A 114 1.06 8.81 4.68
CA GLY A 114 2.30 8.06 4.92
C GLY A 114 2.22 6.55 4.65
N TYR A 115 1.24 6.09 3.88
CA TYR A 115 1.08 4.67 3.52
C TYR A 115 1.84 4.32 2.23
N ASP A 116 2.07 3.02 2.01
CA ASP A 116 2.49 2.47 0.73
C ASP A 116 1.27 1.91 0.00
N TYR A 117 0.93 2.48 -1.16
CA TYR A 117 -0.30 2.12 -1.88
C TYR A 117 -0.29 0.68 -2.39
N ARG A 118 0.89 0.09 -2.65
CA ARG A 118 1.02 -1.30 -3.11
C ARG A 118 0.72 -2.26 -1.98
N LEU A 119 1.27 -1.98 -0.79
CA LEU A 119 0.94 -2.72 0.42
C LEU A 119 -0.55 -2.58 0.76
N ALA A 120 -1.09 -1.35 0.74
CA ALA A 120 -2.50 -1.11 0.99
C ALA A 120 -3.41 -1.87 0.01
N ALA A 121 -3.06 -1.92 -1.28
CA ALA A 121 -3.81 -2.66 -2.29
C ALA A 121 -3.86 -4.17 -1.98
N ILE A 122 -2.72 -4.81 -1.74
CA ILE A 122 -2.68 -6.26 -1.41
C ILE A 122 -3.41 -6.53 -0.10
N LEU A 123 -3.25 -5.68 0.92
CA LEU A 123 -3.97 -5.82 2.19
C LEU A 123 -5.49 -5.67 2.02
N ALA A 124 -5.96 -4.80 1.13
CA ALA A 124 -7.39 -4.67 0.82
C ALA A 124 -7.93 -5.92 0.13
N MET A 125 -7.16 -6.48 -0.80
CA MET A 125 -7.47 -7.75 -1.47
C MET A 125 -7.59 -8.88 -0.43
N ILE A 126 -6.59 -9.04 0.45
CA ILE A 126 -6.60 -10.05 1.51
C ILE A 126 -7.79 -9.85 2.46
N GLY A 127 -8.03 -8.61 2.91
CA GLY A 127 -9.13 -8.29 3.81
C GLY A 127 -10.51 -8.57 3.21
N THR A 128 -10.66 -8.38 1.90
CA THR A 128 -11.91 -8.64 1.18
C THR A 128 -12.11 -10.15 1.00
N ALA A 129 -11.09 -10.85 0.50
CA ALA A 129 -11.13 -12.30 0.30
C ALA A 129 -11.38 -13.07 1.61
N SER A 130 -10.67 -12.70 2.68
CA SER A 130 -10.79 -13.37 3.99
C SER A 130 -12.17 -13.25 4.62
N LYS A 131 -12.93 -12.20 4.30
CA LYS A 131 -14.31 -12.03 4.79
C LYS A 131 -15.35 -12.66 3.88
N MET A 132 -15.02 -12.92 2.63
CA MET A 132 -15.95 -13.54 1.67
C MET A 132 -15.89 -15.07 1.69
N GLN A 133 -14.73 -15.65 2.02
CA GLN A 133 -14.50 -17.10 1.95
C GLN A 133 -14.70 -17.80 3.31
N PRO A 134 -15.30 -19.01 3.36
CA PRO A 134 -15.52 -19.76 4.59
C PRO A 134 -14.24 -19.96 5.43
N SER A 135 -13.13 -20.38 4.80
CA SER A 135 -11.86 -20.62 5.48
C SER A 135 -10.94 -19.40 5.48
N GLY A 136 -11.49 -18.18 5.39
CA GLY A 136 -10.73 -16.94 5.25
C GLY A 136 -9.72 -16.62 6.37
N LYS A 137 -9.81 -17.29 7.54
CA LYS A 137 -8.76 -17.24 8.57
C LYS A 137 -7.38 -17.66 8.05
N LEU A 138 -7.31 -18.52 7.03
CA LEU A 138 -6.04 -18.91 6.40
C LEU A 138 -5.40 -17.73 5.64
N LEU A 139 -6.21 -16.86 5.01
CA LEU A 139 -5.72 -15.63 4.38
C LEU A 139 -5.34 -14.57 5.41
N GLU A 140 -5.99 -14.53 6.58
CA GLU A 140 -5.54 -13.67 7.70
C GLU A 140 -4.14 -14.10 8.19
N LYS A 141 -3.84 -15.42 8.23
CA LYS A 141 -2.47 -15.90 8.51
C LYS A 141 -1.49 -15.52 7.40
N TYR A 142 -1.90 -15.57 6.13
CA TYR A 142 -1.07 -15.10 5.02
C TYR A 142 -0.74 -13.61 5.16
N ARG A 143 -1.73 -12.77 5.51
CA ARG A 143 -1.51 -11.35 5.82
C ARG A 143 -0.42 -11.17 6.87
N ASP A 144 -0.48 -11.93 7.96
CA ASP A 144 0.49 -11.78 9.05
C ASP A 144 1.92 -12.13 8.60
N ARG A 145 2.09 -13.17 7.76
CA ARG A 145 3.37 -13.50 7.11
C ARG A 145 3.84 -12.41 6.15
N LEU A 146 2.93 -11.83 5.36
CA LEU A 146 3.23 -10.74 4.44
C LEU A 146 3.71 -9.49 5.20
N LEU A 147 3.04 -9.14 6.30
CA LEU A 147 3.43 -8.01 7.15
C LEU A 147 4.81 -8.22 7.76
N GLU A 148 5.11 -9.43 8.23
CA GLU A 148 6.45 -9.75 8.73
C GLU A 148 7.51 -9.62 7.64
N THR A 149 7.23 -10.15 6.45
CA THR A 149 8.09 -9.97 5.27
C THR A 149 8.32 -8.48 4.97
N CYS A 150 7.29 -7.64 5.08
CA CYS A 150 7.43 -6.19 4.88
C CYS A 150 8.33 -5.56 5.94
N ARG A 151 8.24 -5.96 7.21
CA ARG A 151 9.16 -5.49 8.25
C ARG A 151 10.60 -5.87 7.92
N THR A 152 10.85 -7.11 7.51
CA THR A 152 12.19 -7.56 7.08
C THR A 152 12.70 -6.81 5.85
N ARG A 153 11.81 -6.41 4.93
CA ARG A 153 12.13 -5.59 3.74
C ARG A 153 12.26 -4.08 4.05
N GLY A 154 12.24 -3.67 5.32
CA GLY A 154 12.51 -2.29 5.74
C GLY A 154 11.30 -1.34 5.70
N TYR A 155 10.06 -1.85 5.71
CA TYR A 155 8.89 -0.99 5.90
C TYR A 155 8.87 -0.45 7.33
N ARG A 156 8.57 0.85 7.47
CA ARG A 156 8.38 1.48 8.77
C ARG A 156 7.02 1.07 9.35
N GLN A 157 6.95 0.91 10.68
CA GLN A 157 5.71 0.45 11.33
C GLN A 157 4.53 1.40 11.10
N ASP A 158 4.76 2.73 11.11
CA ASP A 158 3.73 3.73 10.82
C ASP A 158 3.22 3.66 9.37
N GLU A 159 4.11 3.35 8.41
CA GLU A 159 3.74 3.11 7.01
C GLU A 159 2.89 1.84 6.85
N ILE A 160 3.23 0.77 7.59
CA ILE A 160 2.41 -0.45 7.65
C ILE A 160 1.03 -0.15 8.22
N ASP A 161 0.97 0.54 9.36
CA ASP A 161 -0.28 0.86 10.05
C ASP A 161 -1.19 1.75 9.20
N ALA A 162 -0.61 2.76 8.54
CA ALA A 162 -1.34 3.61 7.59
C ALA A 162 -1.87 2.80 6.39
N SER A 163 -1.08 1.85 5.88
CA SER A 163 -1.49 0.97 4.78
C SER A 163 -2.63 0.02 5.18
N LEU A 164 -2.57 -0.54 6.40
CA LEU A 164 -3.64 -1.35 6.99
C LEU A 164 -4.93 -0.56 7.15
N ASN A 165 -4.84 0.68 7.65
CA ASN A 165 -6.01 1.54 7.83
C ASN A 165 -6.67 1.88 6.48
N TYR A 166 -5.88 2.19 5.45
CA TYR A 166 -6.42 2.43 4.12
C TYR A 166 -7.08 1.17 3.54
N ALA A 167 -6.38 0.03 3.63
CA ALA A 167 -6.89 -1.26 3.18
C ALA A 167 -8.22 -1.64 3.84
N ALA A 168 -8.31 -1.48 5.17
CA ALA A 168 -9.52 -1.76 5.93
C ALA A 168 -10.68 -0.85 5.52
N ALA A 169 -10.42 0.44 5.27
CA ALA A 169 -11.44 1.37 4.81
C ALA A 169 -12.03 0.96 3.45
N ILE A 170 -11.19 0.61 2.48
CA ILE A 170 -11.64 0.19 1.15
C ILE A 170 -12.30 -1.19 1.20
N SER A 171 -11.68 -2.18 1.83
CA SER A 171 -12.23 -3.54 1.96
C SER A 171 -13.63 -3.52 2.60
N LYS A 172 -13.84 -2.72 3.65
CA LYS A 172 -15.16 -2.56 4.27
C LYS A 172 -16.22 -2.07 3.27
N ARG A 173 -15.88 -1.11 2.41
CA ARG A 173 -16.82 -0.55 1.42
C ARG A 173 -17.08 -1.52 0.26
N ILE A 174 -16.05 -2.24 -0.19
CA ILE A 174 -16.21 -3.29 -1.20
C ILE A 174 -17.06 -4.43 -0.68
N LEU A 175 -16.88 -4.85 0.58
CA LEU A 175 -17.73 -5.87 1.21
C LEU A 175 -19.19 -5.40 1.34
N GLN A 176 -19.43 -4.10 1.56
CA GLN A 176 -20.78 -3.53 1.53
C GLN A 176 -21.38 -3.62 0.13
N TYR A 177 -20.63 -3.23 -0.91
CA TYR A 177 -21.04 -3.37 -2.30
C TYR A 177 -21.28 -4.84 -2.71
N ALA A 178 -20.44 -5.76 -2.25
CA ALA A 178 -20.62 -7.18 -2.49
C ALA A 178 -21.86 -7.77 -1.81
N ARG A 179 -22.35 -7.17 -0.73
CA ARG A 179 -23.59 -7.61 -0.06
C ARG A 179 -24.84 -7.18 -0.82
N SER A 180 -24.78 -6.12 -1.63
CA SER A 180 -25.92 -5.65 -2.42
C SER A 180 -26.14 -6.44 -3.73
N ASP A 181 -25.25 -7.37 -4.07
CA ASP A 181 -25.30 -8.14 -5.33
C ASP A 181 -26.34 -9.28 -5.36
N ARG A 182 -27.13 -9.41 -4.30
CA ARG A 182 -28.21 -10.40 -4.15
C ARG A 182 -27.72 -11.85 -4.08
N TYR A 183 -26.43 -12.12 -3.97
CA TYR A 183 -25.90 -13.48 -3.75
C TYR A 183 -26.52 -14.14 -2.52
N ASN A 184 -26.75 -13.38 -1.45
CA ASN A 184 -27.37 -13.90 -0.22
C ASN A 184 -28.83 -14.34 -0.38
N ARG A 185 -29.46 -14.10 -1.53
CA ARG A 185 -30.84 -14.52 -1.83
C ARG A 185 -30.90 -15.86 -2.56
N ILE A 186 -29.77 -16.33 -3.11
CA ILE A 186 -29.78 -17.49 -4.01
C ILE A 186 -30.16 -18.79 -3.32
N SER A 187 -29.86 -18.92 -2.02
CA SER A 187 -30.17 -20.11 -1.22
C SER A 187 -31.67 -20.39 -1.11
N ASN A 188 -32.51 -19.41 -1.44
CA ASN A 188 -33.97 -19.51 -1.38
C ASN A 188 -34.59 -19.94 -2.71
N PHE A 189 -33.80 -20.00 -3.81
CA PHE A 189 -34.30 -20.48 -5.09
C PHE A 189 -34.30 -22.01 -5.16
N ALA A 190 -35.25 -22.55 -5.92
CA ALA A 190 -35.31 -23.98 -6.18
C ALA A 190 -34.03 -24.44 -6.90
N ARG A 191 -33.50 -25.59 -6.48
CA ARG A 191 -32.42 -26.26 -7.19
C ARG A 191 -32.98 -26.87 -8.47
N TYR A 192 -32.11 -27.03 -9.47
CA TYR A 192 -32.47 -27.81 -10.66
C TYR A 192 -32.96 -29.21 -10.24
N SER A 193 -34.12 -29.60 -10.76
CA SER A 193 -34.66 -30.96 -10.63
C SER A 193 -34.62 -31.60 -12.00
N PRO A 194 -33.87 -32.71 -12.17
CA PRO A 194 -33.85 -33.45 -13.43
C PRO A 194 -35.27 -33.84 -13.84
N VAL A 195 -35.55 -33.72 -15.13
CA VAL A 195 -36.83 -34.13 -15.72
C VAL A 195 -36.58 -35.19 -16.78
N ASP A 196 -37.46 -36.19 -16.83
CA ASP A 196 -37.38 -37.29 -17.80
C ASP A 196 -37.93 -36.83 -19.16
N THR A 197 -37.19 -35.93 -19.81
CA THR A 197 -37.54 -35.38 -21.12
C THR A 197 -36.28 -35.26 -21.94
N GLU A 198 -36.29 -35.83 -23.15
CA GLU A 198 -35.17 -35.79 -24.08
C GLU A 198 -34.65 -34.35 -24.26
N GLY A 199 -33.32 -34.18 -24.17
CA GLY A 199 -32.66 -32.88 -24.27
C GLY A 199 -32.59 -32.07 -22.96
N SER A 200 -33.17 -32.55 -21.86
CA SER A 200 -32.95 -31.97 -20.52
C SER A 200 -31.64 -32.50 -19.91
N TRP A 201 -31.07 -31.75 -18.96
CA TRP A 201 -29.84 -32.12 -18.24
C TRP A 201 -30.08 -33.23 -17.21
#